data_AF-A0A3D4Q837-F1
#
_entry.id   AF-A0A3D4Q837-F1
#
_cell.length_a   1.000
_cell.length_b   1.000
_cell.length_c   1.000
_cell.angle_alpha   90.00
_cell.angle_beta   90.00
_cell.angle_gamma   90.00
#
_symmetry.space_group_name_H-M   'P 1'
#
loop_
_entity.id
_entity.type
_entity.pdbx_description
1 polymer ?
#
loop_
_entity_poly.entity_id
_entity_poly.type
_entity_poly.pdbx_seq_one_letter_code
_entity_poly.pdbx_strand_id
1 'polypeptide(L)'
;MSEQMDIEMKKQAEQDQKELEKLRNHVASPEEKALEHKVEEQRITLVDGKDTEYEFIILDELQVNGKQYLALVSCDEKDEKSSGNDMGGDMDDITVVEKHGDAPNMSLSAVTDTEELLAVSRELEKKYGHLTNVKEDIV
;
A
#
# COMPACT_ATOMS: atom_id res chain seq x y z
N MET A 1 -32.30 29.91 -42.63
CA MET A 1 -32.62 29.50 -41.24
C MET A 1 -31.92 28.20 -40.84
N SER A 2 -31.62 27.27 -41.76
CA SER A 2 -30.88 26.02 -41.45
C SER A 2 -29.42 26.24 -41.04
N GLU A 3 -28.68 27.12 -41.73
CA GLU A 3 -27.23 27.27 -41.47
C GLU A 3 -26.87 27.79 -40.07
N GLN A 4 -27.73 28.61 -39.44
CA GLN A 4 -27.48 29.05 -38.06
C GLN A 4 -27.65 27.91 -37.06
N MET A 5 -28.59 27.00 -37.32
CA MET A 5 -28.88 25.86 -36.44
C MET A 5 -27.77 24.80 -36.53
N ASP A 6 -27.15 24.62 -37.70
CA ASP A 6 -25.99 23.75 -37.91
C ASP A 6 -24.73 24.27 -37.20
N ILE A 7 -24.54 25.60 -37.18
CA ILE A 7 -23.40 26.23 -36.49
C ILE A 7 -23.55 26.11 -34.96
N GLU A 8 -24.77 26.29 -34.45
CA GLU A 8 -25.04 26.20 -33.01
C GLU A 8 -24.89 24.76 -32.49
N MET A 9 -25.36 23.76 -33.24
CA MET A 9 -25.14 22.34 -32.91
C MET A 9 -23.66 21.96 -32.90
N LYS A 10 -22.86 22.42 -33.86
CA LYS A 10 -21.41 22.15 -33.87
C LYS A 10 -20.73 22.77 -32.66
N LYS A 11 -21.11 24.00 -32.30
CA LYS A 11 -20.53 24.71 -31.17
C LYS A 11 -20.86 24.04 -29.83
N GLN A 12 -22.09 23.53 -29.69
CA GLN A 12 -22.49 22.75 -28.52
C GLN A 12 -21.72 21.43 -28.43
N ALA A 13 -21.59 20.68 -29.53
CA ALA A 13 -20.82 19.44 -29.56
C ALA A 13 -19.34 19.65 -29.22
N GLU A 14 -18.74 20.75 -29.65
CA GLU A 14 -17.37 21.13 -29.30
C GLU A 14 -17.22 21.48 -27.81
N GLN A 15 -18.23 22.12 -27.20
CA GLN A 15 -18.27 22.37 -25.76
C GLN A 15 -18.42 21.08 -24.95
N ASP A 16 -19.32 20.19 -25.36
CA ASP A 16 -19.58 18.92 -24.69
C ASP A 16 -18.34 18.01 -24.76
N GLN A 17 -17.63 17.98 -25.90
CA GLN A 17 -16.35 17.27 -26.01
C GLN A 17 -15.29 17.85 -25.07
N LYS A 18 -15.24 19.17 -24.91
CA LYS A 18 -14.29 19.85 -24.01
C LYS A 18 -14.59 19.58 -22.53
N GLU A 19 -15.87 19.49 -22.16
CA GLU A 19 -16.27 19.10 -20.81
C GLU A 19 -16.00 17.61 -20.54
N LEU A 20 -16.25 16.73 -21.51
CA LEU A 20 -15.90 15.30 -21.42
C LEU A 20 -14.39 15.07 -21.29
N GLU A 21 -13.56 15.83 -22.01
CA GLU A 21 -12.10 15.73 -21.89
C GLU A 21 -11.60 16.29 -20.54
N LYS A 22 -12.21 17.35 -20.02
CA LYS A 22 -11.95 17.85 -18.66
C LYS A 22 -12.35 16.86 -17.58
N LEU A 23 -13.48 16.18 -17.75
CA LEU A 23 -13.95 15.14 -16.84
C LEU A 23 -13.05 13.90 -16.91
N ARG A 24 -12.62 13.48 -18.11
CA ARG A 24 -11.67 12.35 -18.29
C ARG A 24 -10.33 12.61 -17.59
N ASN A 25 -9.84 13.84 -17.63
CA ASN A 25 -8.61 14.23 -16.93
C ASN A 25 -8.79 14.42 -15.41
N HIS A 26 -10.01 14.35 -14.89
CA HIS A 26 -10.33 14.35 -13.44
C HIS A 26 -10.53 12.93 -12.86
N VAL A 27 -10.40 11.86 -13.65
CA VAL A 27 -10.66 10.47 -13.18
C VAL A 27 -9.49 9.87 -12.38
N ALA A 28 -8.36 10.56 -12.27
CA ALA A 28 -7.39 10.28 -11.23
C ALA A 28 -6.65 11.59 -10.94
N SER A 29 -6.76 12.08 -9.72
CA SER A 29 -5.96 13.22 -9.28
C SER A 29 -4.48 12.93 -9.58
N PRO A 30 -3.69 13.91 -10.04
CA PRO A 30 -2.23 13.79 -10.09
C PRO A 30 -1.66 13.30 -8.75
N GLU A 31 -2.33 13.59 -7.64
CA GLU A 31 -1.98 13.12 -6.30
C GLU A 31 -2.26 11.62 -6.11
N GLU A 32 -3.36 11.09 -6.66
CA GLU A 32 -3.67 9.65 -6.61
C GLU A 32 -2.66 8.86 -7.44
N LYS A 33 -2.33 9.33 -8.65
CA LYS A 33 -1.29 8.71 -9.48
C LYS A 33 0.11 8.83 -8.89
N ALA A 34 0.40 9.93 -8.20
CA ALA A 34 1.67 10.09 -7.49
C ALA A 34 1.74 9.18 -6.25
N LEU A 35 0.60 8.95 -5.58
CA LEU A 35 0.49 7.96 -4.51
C LEU A 35 0.68 6.54 -5.04
N GLU A 36 -0.01 6.17 -6.13
CA GLU A 36 0.10 4.85 -6.78
C GLU A 36 1.54 4.55 -7.17
N HIS A 37 2.23 5.50 -7.82
CA HIS A 37 3.63 5.32 -8.23
C HIS A 37 4.57 5.20 -7.03
N LYS A 38 4.31 5.93 -5.94
CA LYS A 38 5.12 5.84 -4.71
C LYS A 38 4.87 4.53 -3.96
N VAL A 39 3.68 3.94 -4.10
CA VAL A 39 3.30 2.63 -3.54
C VAL A 39 3.85 1.47 -4.38
N GLU A 40 3.89 1.60 -5.71
CA GLU A 40 4.56 0.62 -6.60
C GLU A 40 6.05 0.48 -6.25
N GLU A 41 6.73 1.55 -5.85
CA GLU A 41 8.16 1.52 -5.47
C GLU A 41 8.45 0.75 -4.16
N GLN A 42 7.43 0.34 -3.39
CA GLN A 42 7.62 -0.31 -2.09
C GLN A 42 6.96 -1.68 -1.96
N ARG A 43 6.57 -2.34 -3.06
CA ARG A 43 6.05 -3.71 -3.01
C ARG A 43 7.16 -4.75 -3.06
N ILE A 44 6.98 -5.84 -2.33
CA ILE A 44 7.89 -6.99 -2.34
C ILE A 44 7.09 -8.29 -2.45
N THR A 45 7.52 -9.17 -3.35
CA THR A 45 6.99 -10.53 -3.46
C THR A 45 7.95 -11.49 -2.75
N LEU A 46 7.45 -12.19 -1.75
CA LEU A 46 8.18 -13.26 -1.07
C LEU A 46 7.72 -14.60 -1.64
N VAL A 47 8.67 -15.49 -1.92
CA VAL A 47 8.39 -16.84 -2.41
C VAL A 47 8.83 -17.84 -1.36
N ASP A 48 7.94 -18.70 -0.91
CA ASP A 48 8.28 -19.75 0.05
C ASP A 48 8.91 -20.98 -0.62
N GLY A 49 9.36 -21.95 0.19
CA GLY A 49 9.95 -23.20 -0.30
C GLY A 49 9.00 -24.14 -1.05
N LYS A 50 7.73 -23.77 -1.23
CA LYS A 50 6.72 -24.48 -2.02
C LYS A 50 6.32 -23.69 -3.27
N ASP A 51 7.11 -22.69 -3.67
CA ASP A 51 6.82 -21.79 -4.79
C ASP A 51 5.50 -21.02 -4.62
N THR A 52 5.07 -20.78 -3.37
CA THR A 52 3.92 -19.91 -3.10
C THR A 52 4.41 -18.47 -3.01
N GLU A 53 3.83 -17.59 -3.83
CA GLU A 53 4.13 -16.16 -3.85
C GLU A 53 3.20 -15.42 -2.89
N TYR A 54 3.77 -14.52 -2.10
CA TYR A 54 3.07 -13.65 -1.16
C TYR A 54 3.45 -12.20 -1.46
N GLU A 55 2.46 -11.35 -1.68
CA GLU A 55 2.68 -9.94 -1.94
C GLU A 55 2.57 -9.12 -0.65
N PHE A 56 3.57 -8.26 -0.43
CA PHE A 56 3.62 -7.35 0.71
C PHE A 56 3.94 -5.93 0.26
N ILE A 57 3.44 -4.96 1.02
CA ILE A 57 3.91 -3.57 0.98
C ILE A 57 4.95 -3.38 2.08
N ILE A 58 6.10 -2.82 1.73
CA ILE A 58 7.13 -2.35 2.65
C ILE A 58 6.65 -1.01 3.23
N LEU A 59 6.30 -1.01 4.51
CA LEU A 59 5.97 0.21 5.24
C LEU A 59 7.23 1.05 5.54
N ASP A 60 8.29 0.37 5.96
CA ASP A 60 9.51 1.04 6.44
C ASP A 60 10.72 0.10 6.45
N GLU A 61 11.91 0.70 6.39
CA GLU A 61 13.20 0.04 6.63
C GLU A 61 13.80 0.60 7.94
N LEU A 62 14.05 -0.30 8.88
CA LEU A 62 14.46 0.05 10.24
C LEU A 62 15.87 -0.47 10.49
N GLN A 63 16.69 0.32 11.18
CA GLN A 63 17.99 -0.13 11.68
C GLN A 63 17.95 -0.20 13.20
N VAL A 64 17.97 -1.42 13.74
CA VAL A 64 17.89 -1.67 15.19
C VAL A 64 19.07 -2.53 15.61
N ASN A 65 19.83 -2.08 16.61
CA ASN A 65 21.01 -2.79 17.13
C ASN A 65 22.05 -3.19 16.05
N GLY A 66 22.18 -2.39 14.99
CA GLY A 66 23.11 -2.65 13.89
C GLY A 66 22.61 -3.64 12.83
N LYS A 67 21.41 -4.19 12.99
CA LYS A 67 20.72 -5.04 12.01
C LYS A 67 19.68 -4.24 11.22
N GLN A 68 19.36 -4.67 10.02
CA GLN A 68 18.33 -4.07 9.16
C GLN A 68 17.07 -4.91 9.19
N TYR A 69 15.91 -4.26 9.25
CA TYR A 69 14.61 -4.90 9.27
C TYR A 69 13.66 -4.22 8.29
N LEU A 70 12.72 -4.99 7.74
CA LEU A 70 11.60 -4.47 6.97
C LEU A 70 10.31 -4.72 7.74
N ALA A 71 9.50 -3.68 7.84
CA ALA A 71 8.12 -3.77 8.28
C ALA A 71 7.22 -3.92 7.05
N LEU A 72 6.45 -5.00 7.01
CA LEU A 72 5.66 -5.44 5.88
C LEU A 72 4.19 -5.53 6.26
N VAL A 73 3.31 -5.17 5.33
CA VAL A 73 1.86 -5.42 5.43
C VAL A 73 1.46 -6.30 4.27
N SER A 74 0.67 -7.34 4.56
CA SER A 74 0.20 -8.23 3.50
C SER A 74 -0.79 -7.51 2.59
N CYS A 75 -0.63 -7.69 1.28
CA CYS A 75 -1.59 -7.20 0.28
C CYS A 75 -2.77 -8.15 0.07
N ASP A 76 -2.73 -9.35 0.68
CA ASP A 76 -3.75 -10.37 0.45
C ASP A 76 -5.02 -9.98 1.21
N GLU A 77 -5.90 -9.23 0.55
CA GLU A 77 -7.31 -9.15 0.94
C GLU A 77 -7.88 -10.56 0.81
N LYS A 78 -7.82 -11.36 1.88
CA LYS A 78 -8.69 -12.53 1.96
C LYS A 78 -10.11 -12.04 2.13
N ASP A 79 -10.75 -11.78 0.99
CA ASP A 79 -12.20 -11.77 0.84
C ASP A 79 -12.76 -12.86 1.76
N GLU A 80 -13.57 -12.43 2.73
CA GLU A 80 -14.30 -13.31 3.62
C GLU A 80 -15.07 -14.35 2.79
N LYS A 81 -14.54 -15.59 2.72
CA LYS A 81 -15.26 -16.88 2.65
C LYS A 81 -14.33 -17.98 2.17
N SER A 82 -13.69 -18.67 3.10
CA SER A 82 -13.54 -20.14 2.97
C SER A 82 -13.16 -20.77 4.30
N SER A 83 -14.19 -21.34 4.92
CA SER A 83 -14.17 -22.59 5.69
C SER A 83 -12.82 -23.32 5.78
N GLY A 84 -12.26 -23.40 7.00
CA GLY A 84 -11.36 -24.50 7.39
C GLY A 84 -9.92 -24.09 7.70
N ASN A 85 -9.59 -24.18 8.98
CA ASN A 85 -8.30 -23.96 9.65
C ASN A 85 -7.84 -22.51 9.75
N ASP A 86 -8.27 -21.88 10.85
CA ASP A 86 -7.80 -20.61 11.39
C ASP A 86 -6.27 -20.58 11.54
N MET A 87 -5.62 -19.98 10.56
CA MET A 87 -4.43 -19.14 10.74
C MET A 87 -4.65 -17.86 9.93
N GLY A 88 -5.79 -17.20 10.16
CA GLY A 88 -5.99 -15.82 9.74
C GLY A 88 -5.31 -14.94 10.78
N GLY A 89 -4.14 -14.39 10.46
CA GLY A 89 -3.65 -13.22 11.17
C GLY A 89 -4.64 -12.08 10.93
N ASP A 90 -4.87 -11.25 11.94
CA ASP A 90 -5.74 -10.10 11.77
C ASP A 90 -5.13 -9.24 10.64
N MET A 91 -5.95 -8.72 9.72
CA MET A 91 -5.49 -7.89 8.58
C MET A 91 -4.71 -6.63 9.01
N ASP A 92 -4.66 -6.35 10.31
CA ASP A 92 -3.94 -5.25 10.94
C ASP A 92 -2.51 -5.63 11.38
N ASP A 93 -2.09 -6.90 11.23
CA ASP A 93 -0.80 -7.39 11.72
C ASP A 93 0.36 -6.96 10.81
N ILE A 94 1.30 -6.19 11.37
CA ILE A 94 2.57 -5.85 10.71
C ILE A 94 3.53 -7.05 10.82
N THR A 95 3.96 -7.56 9.67
CA THR A 95 5.00 -8.59 9.58
C THR A 95 6.38 -7.95 9.62
N VAL A 96 7.29 -8.46 10.47
CA VAL A 96 8.67 -7.96 10.56
C VAL A 96 9.65 -9.04 10.12
N VAL A 97 10.55 -8.68 9.20
CA VAL A 97 11.61 -9.56 8.70
C VAL A 97 12.97 -8.89 8.82
N GLU A 98 14.02 -9.67 9.09
CA GLU A 98 15.41 -9.20 9.06
C GLU A 98 15.93 -9.22 7.61
N LYS A 99 16.52 -8.11 7.19
CA LYS A 99 17.12 -7.91 5.86
C LYS A 99 18.62 -8.15 5.91
N HIS A 100 19.08 -9.03 5.03
CA HIS A 100 20.48 -9.38 4.88
C HIS A 100 20.97 -9.02 3.47
N GLY A 101 21.95 -8.11 3.40
CA GLY A 101 22.54 -7.64 2.16
C GLY A 101 21.64 -6.71 1.35
N ASP A 102 22.04 -6.45 0.12
CA ASP A 102 21.33 -5.59 -0.82
C ASP A 102 21.09 -6.32 -2.15
N ALA A 103 20.13 -5.82 -2.93
CA ALA A 103 19.83 -6.36 -4.24
C ALA A 103 21.10 -6.43 -5.12
N PRO A 104 21.30 -7.51 -5.90
CA PRO A 104 20.38 -8.64 -6.13
C PRO A 104 20.52 -9.79 -5.13
N ASN A 105 21.48 -9.75 -4.20
CA ASN A 105 21.78 -10.85 -3.26
C ASN A 105 21.07 -10.68 -1.91
N MET A 106 19.97 -9.93 -1.90
CA MET A 106 19.18 -9.66 -0.71
C MET A 106 18.49 -10.94 -0.27
N SER A 107 18.52 -11.20 1.04
CA SER A 107 17.77 -12.30 1.66
C SER A 107 17.01 -11.79 2.87
N LEU A 108 15.87 -12.43 3.14
CA LEU A 108 14.98 -12.09 4.23
C LEU A 108 14.79 -13.30 5.13
N SER A 109 14.82 -13.07 6.44
CA SER A 109 14.57 -14.10 7.44
C SER A 109 13.53 -13.63 8.44
N ALA A 110 12.67 -14.56 8.86
CA ALA A 110 11.73 -14.29 9.94
C ALA A 110 12.48 -13.97 11.23
N VAL A 111 12.07 -12.90 11.91
CA VAL A 111 12.59 -12.60 13.24
C VAL A 111 11.92 -13.55 14.23
N THR A 112 12.71 -14.40 14.87
CA THR A 112 12.21 -15.41 15.83
C THR A 112 12.54 -15.06 17.28
N ASP A 113 13.47 -14.12 17.49
CA ASP A 113 13.85 -13.64 18.81
C ASP A 113 12.85 -12.60 19.33
N THR A 114 12.39 -12.79 20.57
CA THR A 114 11.37 -11.94 21.19
C THR A 114 11.92 -10.57 21.58
N GLU A 115 13.18 -10.47 22.01
CA GLU A 115 13.78 -9.19 22.38
C GLU A 115 14.02 -8.33 21.13
N GLU A 116 14.46 -8.95 20.03
CA GLU A 116 14.60 -8.29 18.73
C GLU A 116 13.25 -7.77 18.22
N LEU A 117 12.22 -8.60 18.22
CA LEU A 117 10.86 -8.20 17.84
C LEU A 117 10.35 -7.03 18.69
N LEU A 118 10.57 -7.07 20.00
CA LEU A 118 10.16 -5.99 20.91
C LEU A 118 10.94 -4.68 20.66
N ALA A 119 12.22 -4.78 20.32
CA ALA A 119 13.02 -3.61 20.00
C ALA A 119 12.53 -2.94 18.70
N VAL A 120 12.22 -3.74 17.67
CA VAL A 120 11.68 -3.26 16.40
C VAL A 120 10.27 -2.69 16.59
N SER A 121 9.40 -3.37 17.35
CA SER A 121 8.04 -2.90 17.59
C SER A 121 8.00 -1.54 18.29
N ARG A 122 8.92 -1.28 19.23
CA ARG A 122 9.05 0.04 19.88
C ARG A 122 9.45 1.14 18.90
N GLU A 123 10.29 0.85 17.92
CA GLU A 123 10.64 1.83 16.89
C GLU A 123 9.45 2.11 15.96
N LEU A 124 8.69 1.07 15.59
CA LEU A 124 7.43 1.23 14.85
C LEU A 124 6.39 2.01 15.63
N GLU A 125 6.22 1.74 16.93
CA GLU A 125 5.28 2.47 17.80
C GLU A 125 5.66 3.95 17.91
N LYS A 126 6.95 4.28 18.03
CA LYS A 126 7.39 5.69 17.99
C LYS A 126 7.02 6.38 16.67
N LYS A 127 7.14 5.67 15.55
CA LYS A 127 6.87 6.21 14.22
C LYS A 127 5.39 6.28 13.89
N TYR A 128 4.60 5.28 14.23
CA TYR A 128 3.22 5.11 13.77
C TYR A 128 2.20 5.05 14.90
N GLY A 129 2.62 4.87 16.15
CA GLY A 129 1.71 4.75 17.31
C GLY A 129 0.95 6.04 17.65
N HIS A 130 1.28 7.17 17.04
CA HIS A 130 0.45 8.37 17.13
C HIS A 130 -0.77 8.33 16.19
N LEU A 131 -0.77 7.44 15.19
CA LEU A 131 -1.87 7.24 14.25
C LEU A 131 -3.00 6.41 14.86
N THR A 132 -2.72 5.67 15.94
CA THR A 132 -3.72 4.90 16.70
C THR A 132 -4.48 5.76 17.72
N ASN A 133 -4.31 7.09 17.71
CA ASN A 133 -5.17 8.02 18.46
C ASN A 133 -6.57 8.05 17.86
N VAL A 134 -7.33 6.98 18.09
CA VAL A 134 -8.78 7.04 18.17
C VAL A 134 -9.04 7.98 19.35
N LYS A 135 -9.57 9.17 19.01
CA LYS A 135 -10.01 10.20 19.94
C LYS A 135 -10.47 9.65 21.29
N GLU A 136 -9.72 9.92 22.35
CA GLU A 136 -10.30 10.10 23.67
C GLU A 136 -11.13 11.40 23.63
N ASP A 137 -12.29 11.37 22.95
CA ASP A 137 -13.31 12.41 23.07
C ASP A 137 -14.27 12.01 24.21
N ILE A 138 -13.91 12.49 25.41
CA ILE A 138 -14.77 13.15 26.40
C ILE A 138 -16.24 12.66 26.45
N VAL A 139 -16.59 11.92 27.51
CA VAL A 139 -17.84 12.09 28.29
C VAL A 139 -17.56 11.91 29.77
#